data_AF-A0A954WY68-F1
#
_entry.id   AF-A0A954WY68-F1
#
_cell.length_a   1.000
_cell.length_b   1.000
_cell.length_c   1.000
_cell.angle_alpha   90.00
_cell.angle_beta   90.00
_cell.angle_gamma   90.00
#
_symmetry.space_group_name_H-M   'P 1'
#
loop_
_entity.id
_entity.type
_entity.pdbx_description
1 polymer ?
#
loop_
_entity_poly.entity_id
_entity_poly.type
_entity_poly.pdbx_seq_one_letter_code
_entity_poly.pdbx_strand_id
1 'polypeptide(L)'
;ETLKSCVRPTDCIARYGGDEFAILFQGVTLEIAKMVTERMRDKVASTNFDSQGVSKVAVTLSLGLAVAETTDTPESVFRKADAALYRSKQAGRNRLTVFTPEAAETLLSDCPERDLTPAEDTEHETKHEPIGV
;
A
#
# COMPACT_ATOMS: atom_id res chain seq x y z
N GLU A 1 -4.97 -9.98 7.23
CA GLU A 1 -6.31 -9.80 7.82
C GLU A 1 -6.77 -8.35 7.97
N THR A 2 -6.11 -7.48 8.74
CA THR A 2 -6.63 -6.12 9.02
C THR A 2 -6.91 -5.29 7.76
N LEU A 3 -5.98 -5.24 6.80
CA LEU A 3 -6.18 -4.50 5.54
C LEU A 3 -7.28 -5.10 4.66
N LYS A 4 -7.32 -6.44 4.53
CA LYS A 4 -8.33 -7.17 3.75
C LYS A 4 -9.75 -6.87 4.24
N SER A 5 -9.95 -6.70 5.55
CA SER A 5 -11.26 -6.37 6.12
C SER A 5 -11.77 -4.95 5.79
N CYS A 6 -10.92 -4.08 5.24
CA CYS A 6 -11.27 -2.70 4.93
C CYS A 6 -11.57 -2.46 3.45
N VAL A 7 -11.21 -3.40 2.56
CA VAL A 7 -11.45 -3.35 1.11
C VAL A 7 -12.71 -4.15 0.75
N ARG A 8 -13.33 -3.82 -0.39
CA ARG A 8 -14.45 -4.61 -0.94
C ARG A 8 -13.89 -5.82 -1.71
N PRO A 9 -14.70 -6.86 -1.96
CA PRO A 9 -14.27 -8.01 -2.77
C PRO A 9 -13.82 -7.66 -4.19
N THR A 10 -14.29 -6.52 -4.74
CA THR A 10 -13.93 -6.02 -6.07
C THR A 10 -12.62 -5.24 -6.09
N ASP A 11 -12.11 -4.83 -4.93
CA ASP A 11 -10.86 -4.10 -4.81
C ASP A 11 -9.71 -5.11 -4.68
N CYS A 12 -8.59 -4.84 -5.34
CA CYS A 12 -7.42 -5.72 -5.28
C CYS A 12 -6.45 -5.23 -4.21
N ILE A 13 -5.92 -6.16 -3.41
CA ILE A 13 -4.86 -5.89 -2.44
C ILE A 13 -3.72 -6.89 -2.64
N ALA A 14 -2.51 -6.38 -2.78
CA ALA A 14 -1.30 -7.18 -2.93
C ALA A 14 -0.23 -6.71 -1.94
N ARG A 15 0.61 -7.65 -1.50
CA ARG A 15 1.85 -7.32 -0.78
C ARG A 15 2.94 -7.15 -1.84
N TYR A 16 3.50 -5.96 -1.94
CA TYR A 16 4.48 -5.63 -2.98
C TYR A 16 5.88 -6.13 -2.62
N GLY A 17 6.28 -5.97 -1.36
CA GLY A 17 7.57 -6.42 -0.87
C GLY A 17 7.82 -5.97 0.56
N GLY A 18 8.48 -6.78 1.38
CA GLY A 18 8.75 -6.44 2.78
C GLY A 18 7.48 -6.07 3.55
N ASP A 19 7.35 -4.82 3.97
CA ASP A 19 6.21 -4.24 4.67
C ASP A 19 5.30 -3.37 3.78
N GLU A 20 5.53 -3.37 2.46
CA GLU A 20 4.78 -2.55 1.50
C GLU A 20 3.58 -3.31 0.91
N PHE A 21 2.45 -2.62 0.82
CA PHE A 21 1.20 -3.12 0.25
C PHE A 21 0.68 -2.17 -0.82
N ALA A 22 0.13 -2.73 -1.90
CA ALA A 22 -0.55 -1.99 -2.95
C ALA A 22 -2.04 -2.32 -2.92
N ILE A 23 -2.89 -1.30 -3.12
CA ILE A 23 -4.34 -1.44 -3.18
C ILE A 23 -4.84 -0.76 -4.44
N LEU A 24 -5.60 -1.49 -5.25
CA LEU A 24 -6.28 -0.97 -6.44
C LEU A 24 -7.79 -0.91 -6.17
N PHE A 25 -8.31 0.31 -6.09
CA PHE A 25 -9.74 0.54 -5.97
C PHE A 25 -10.39 0.65 -7.35
N GLN A 26 -11.46 -0.11 -7.59
CA GLN A 26 -12.18 -0.11 -8.87
C GLN A 26 -13.53 0.59 -8.73
N GLY A 27 -13.86 1.44 -9.70
CA GLY A 27 -15.18 2.09 -9.81
C GLY A 27 -15.55 2.96 -8.62
N VAL A 28 -14.58 3.67 -8.02
CA VAL A 28 -14.83 4.61 -6.91
C VAL A 28 -14.28 5.99 -7.23
N THR A 29 -14.90 6.99 -6.60
CA THR A 29 -14.39 8.35 -6.61
C THR A 29 -13.18 8.46 -5.68
N LEU A 30 -12.37 9.50 -5.90
CA LEU A 30 -11.26 9.86 -5.02
C LEU A 30 -11.70 10.02 -3.56
N GLU A 31 -12.86 10.63 -3.32
CA GLU A 31 -13.39 10.87 -1.97
C GLU A 31 -13.67 9.54 -1.23
N ILE A 32 -14.27 8.58 -1.92
CA ILE A 32 -14.53 7.25 -1.37
C ILE A 32 -13.22 6.51 -1.11
N ALA A 33 -12.29 6.54 -2.06
CA ALA A 33 -10.98 5.92 -1.90
C ALA A 33 -10.23 6.51 -0.68
N LYS A 34 -10.21 7.85 -0.57
CA LYS A 34 -9.61 8.57 0.56
C LYS A 34 -10.22 8.15 1.89
N MET A 35 -11.55 8.12 1.99
CA MET A 35 -12.27 7.70 3.19
C MET A 35 -11.89 6.26 3.60
N VAL A 36 -11.87 5.34 2.65
CA VAL A 36 -11.52 3.93 2.90
C VAL A 36 -10.07 3.79 3.34
N THR A 37 -9.15 4.51 2.71
CA THR A 37 -7.72 4.51 3.04
C THR A 37 -7.43 5.14 4.40
N GLU A 38 -8.09 6.24 4.78
CA GLU A 38 -7.99 6.81 6.12
C GLU A 38 -8.52 5.85 7.20
N ARG A 39 -9.66 5.22 6.94
CA ARG A 39 -10.20 4.20 7.83
C ARG A 39 -9.23 3.02 8.03
N MET A 40 -8.51 2.61 6.98
CA MET A 40 -7.45 1.60 7.09
C MET A 40 -6.32 2.07 8.01
N ARG A 41 -5.87 3.31 7.82
CA ARG A 41 -4.83 3.93 8.65
C ARG A 41 -5.21 3.92 10.12
N ASP A 42 -6.39 4.42 10.45
CA ASP A 42 -6.89 4.51 11.82
C ASP A 42 -7.08 3.11 12.44
N LYS A 43 -7.64 2.17 11.67
CA LYS A 43 -7.81 0.79 12.15
C LYS A 43 -6.47 0.16 12.50
N VAL A 44 -5.46 0.28 11.64
CA VAL A 44 -4.12 -0.26 11.92
C VAL A 44 -3.47 0.45 13.11
N ALA A 45 -3.55 1.78 13.19
CA ALA A 45 -3.02 2.55 14.30
C ALA A 45 -3.67 2.20 15.65
N SER A 46 -4.96 1.83 15.66
CA SER A 46 -5.69 1.39 16.85
C SER A 46 -5.52 -0.09 17.18
N THR A 47 -4.95 -0.89 16.26
CA THR A 47 -4.78 -2.33 16.44
C THR A 47 -3.48 -2.60 17.16
N ASN A 48 -3.57 -3.29 18.29
CA ASN A 48 -2.39 -3.83 18.96
C ASN A 48 -2.02 -5.15 18.30
N PHE A 49 -0.87 -5.21 17.65
CA PHE A 49 -0.39 -6.44 17.03
C PHE A 49 0.38 -7.25 18.05
N ASP A 50 -0.04 -8.50 18.25
CA ASP A 50 0.67 -9.46 19.07
C ASP A 50 1.89 -9.97 18.30
N SER A 51 3.07 -9.83 18.88
CA SER A 51 4.31 -10.46 18.39
C SER A 51 4.70 -11.53 19.39
N GLN A 52 5.01 -12.75 18.91
CA GLN A 52 5.30 -13.92 19.74
C GLN A 52 6.31 -13.58 20.86
N GLY A 53 5.82 -13.39 22.09
CA GLY A 53 6.64 -13.16 23.29
C GLY A 53 7.07 -11.71 23.57
N VAL A 54 6.66 -10.71 22.78
CA VAL A 54 6.98 -9.29 23.01
C VAL A 54 5.70 -8.50 23.28
N SER A 55 5.78 -7.50 24.17
CA SER A 55 4.72 -6.52 24.42
C SER A 55 4.11 -5.99 23.12
N LYS A 56 2.79 -5.77 23.14
CA LYS A 56 1.98 -5.24 22.02
C LYS A 56 2.74 -4.18 21.21
N VAL A 57 2.89 -4.40 19.91
CA VAL A 57 3.59 -3.47 19.01
C VAL A 57 2.57 -2.53 18.39
N ALA A 58 2.81 -1.23 18.54
CA ALA A 58 2.06 -0.20 17.84
C ALA A 58 2.60 -0.06 16.41
N VAL A 59 1.74 -0.33 15.42
CA VAL A 59 2.06 -0.20 14.00
C VAL A 59 1.22 0.92 13.40
N THR A 60 1.80 1.70 12.50
CA THR A 60 1.10 2.77 11.77
C THR A 60 1.32 2.63 10.28
N LEU A 61 0.44 3.24 9.47
CA LEU A 61 0.55 3.24 8.01
C LEU A 61 0.85 4.63 7.48
N SER A 62 1.87 4.73 6.64
CA SER A 62 2.01 5.87 5.73
C SER A 62 1.47 5.44 4.38
N LEU A 63 0.65 6.28 3.76
CA LEU A 63 -0.13 5.92 2.58
C LEU A 63 0.03 7.00 1.51
N GLY A 64 0.15 6.56 0.26
CA GLY A 64 0.04 7.40 -0.93
C GLY A 64 -1.16 6.95 -1.75
N LEU A 65 -1.94 7.90 -2.26
CA LEU A 65 -3.10 7.62 -3.10
C LEU A 65 -3.00 8.44 -4.39
N ALA A 66 -3.27 7.81 -5.53
CA ALA A 66 -3.37 8.49 -6.81
C ALA A 66 -4.63 8.03 -7.54
N VAL A 67 -5.17 8.92 -8.39
CA VAL A 67 -6.24 8.59 -9.33
C VAL A 67 -5.60 8.21 -10.65
N ALA A 68 -6.04 7.09 -11.22
CA ALA A 68 -5.65 6.70 -12.58
C ALA A 68 -6.49 7.46 -13.60
N GLU A 69 -5.83 8.14 -14.53
CA GLU A 69 -6.45 8.82 -15.66
C GLU A 69 -6.38 7.96 -16.92
N THR A 70 -7.19 8.27 -17.93
CA THR A 70 -7.22 7.50 -19.20
C THR A 70 -5.91 7.56 -19.98
N THR A 71 -5.08 8.57 -19.72
CA THR A 71 -3.77 8.76 -20.35
C THR A 71 -2.63 8.09 -19.57
N ASP A 72 -2.91 7.55 -18.39
CA ASP A 72 -1.89 6.96 -17.54
C ASP A 72 -1.56 5.52 -17.96
N THR A 73 -0.28 5.17 -17.90
CA THR A 73 0.17 3.77 -17.89
C THR A 73 0.17 3.24 -16.45
N PRO A 74 0.13 1.91 -16.23
CA PRO A 74 0.24 1.31 -14.90
C PRO A 74 1.45 1.82 -14.10
N GLU A 75 2.61 1.97 -14.76
CA GLU A 75 3.84 2.48 -14.16
C GLU A 75 3.70 3.93 -13.73
N SER A 76 3.01 4.75 -14.53
CA SER A 76 2.78 6.16 -14.20
C SER A 76 1.84 6.33 -13.00
N VAL A 77 0.76 5.54 -12.91
CA VAL A 77 -0.15 5.55 -11.75
C VAL A 77 0.59 5.11 -10.50
N PHE A 78 1.39 4.05 -10.61
CA PHE A 78 2.20 3.56 -9.50
C PHE A 78 3.19 4.62 -9.03
N ARG A 79 3.90 5.29 -9.95
CA ARG A 79 4.84 6.37 -9.63
C ARG A 79 4.14 7.55 -8.93
N LYS A 80 2.94 7.95 -9.38
CA LYS A 80 2.13 8.98 -8.70
C LYS A 80 1.81 8.58 -7.27
N ALA A 81 1.34 7.35 -7.05
CA ALA A 81 0.99 6.85 -5.72
C ALA A 81 2.23 6.74 -4.82
N ASP A 82 3.37 6.30 -5.37
CA ASP A 82 4.62 6.19 -4.64
C ASP A 82 5.20 7.54 -4.24
N ALA A 83 5.17 8.53 -5.13
CA ALA A 83 5.59 9.89 -4.84
C ALA A 83 4.75 10.49 -3.69
N ALA A 84 3.44 10.25 -3.67
CA ALA A 84 2.58 10.63 -2.56
C ALA A 84 2.92 9.87 -1.26
N LEU A 85 3.23 8.57 -1.34
CA LEU A 85 3.66 7.77 -0.20
C LEU A 85 4.97 8.29 0.39
N TYR A 86 5.94 8.61 -0.47
CA TYR A 86 7.21 9.20 -0.07
C TYR A 86 6.99 10.52 0.68
N ARG A 87 6.10 11.38 0.18
CA ARG A 87 5.71 12.61 0.88
C ARG A 87 5.08 12.34 2.25
N SER A 88 4.23 11.32 2.37
CA SER A 88 3.71 10.88 3.68
C SER A 88 4.83 10.47 4.64
N LYS A 89 5.84 9.74 4.14
CA LYS A 89 7.02 9.33 4.93
C LYS A 89 7.85 10.53 5.38
N GLN A 90 8.02 11.55 4.53
CA GLN A 90 8.78 12.78 4.83
C GLN A 90 8.03 13.76 5.73
N ALA A 91 6.71 13.84 5.62
CA ALA A 91 5.88 14.75 6.41
C ALA A 91 5.50 14.21 7.80
N GLY A 92 6.26 13.26 8.34
CA GLY A 92 6.09 12.74 9.71
C GLY A 92 5.38 11.39 9.83
N ARG A 93 5.17 10.66 8.72
CA ARG A 93 4.55 9.32 8.69
C ARG A 93 3.12 9.31 9.25
N ASN A 94 2.53 8.12 9.38
CA ASN A 94 1.16 7.87 9.88
C ASN A 94 0.11 8.82 9.26
N ARG A 95 0.12 8.94 7.93
CA ARG A 95 -0.78 9.83 7.20
C ARG A 95 -1.03 9.35 5.79
N LEU A 96 -2.12 9.86 5.21
CA LEU A 96 -2.41 9.77 3.80
C LEU A 96 -1.98 11.06 3.10
N THR A 97 -1.27 10.91 1.98
CA THR A 97 -1.08 11.99 1.01
C THR A 97 -1.73 11.57 -0.29
N VAL A 98 -2.47 12.48 -0.90
CA VAL A 98 -3.09 12.29 -2.20
C VAL A 98 -2.24 12.99 -3.25
N PHE A 99 -1.85 12.26 -4.29
CA PHE A 99 -1.22 12.83 -5.46
C PHE A 99 -2.21 13.77 -6.15
N THR A 100 -1.76 14.97 -6.44
CA THR A 100 -2.51 15.98 -7.18
C THR A 100 -1.62 16.51 -8.30
N PRO A 101 -2.16 16.78 -9.50
CA PRO A 101 -1.37 17.34 -10.60
C PRO A 101 -0.63 18.62 -10.23
N GLU A 102 -1.21 19.45 -9.35
CA GLU A 102 -0.62 20.71 -8.87
C GLU A 102 0.61 20.48 -7.98
N ALA A 103 0.67 19.34 -7.27
CA ALA A 103 1.80 18.95 -6.45
C ALA A 103 2.78 18.03 -7.20
N ALA A 104 2.50 17.68 -8.47
CA ALA A 104 3.27 16.70 -9.23
C ALA A 104 4.75 17.07 -9.35
N GLU A 105 5.06 18.34 -9.59
CA GLU A 105 6.43 18.82 -9.79
C GLU A 105 7.28 18.62 -8.53
N THR A 106 6.72 18.89 -7.35
CA THR A 106 7.38 18.68 -6.04
C THR A 106 7.44 17.21 -5.64
N LEU A 107 6.39 16.43 -5.94
CA LEU A 107 6.30 15.03 -5.51
C LEU A 107 7.21 14.13 -6.37
N LEU A 108 7.28 14.39 -7.67
CA LEU A 108 8.04 13.56 -8.61
C LEU A 108 9.54 13.92 -8.63
N SER A 109 9.92 15.16 -8.28
CA SER A 109 11.34 15.55 -8.14
C SER A 109 12.04 14.89 -6.95
N ASP A 110 11.29 14.67 -5.87
CA ASP A 110 11.82 14.23 -4.58
C ASP A 110 11.82 12.70 -4.43
N CYS A 111 11.21 11.97 -5.38
CA CYS A 111 11.07 10.53 -5.30
C CYS A 111 12.30 9.84 -5.92
N PRO A 112 13.10 9.08 -5.16
CA PRO A 112 14.23 8.34 -5.72
C PRO A 112 13.75 7.29 -6.74
N GLU A 113 14.54 7.04 -7.79
CA GLU A 113 14.27 5.97 -8.75
C GLU A 113 14.26 4.62 -8.04
N ARG A 114 13.07 4.12 -7.68
CA ARG A 114 12.90 2.74 -7.21
C ARG A 114 12.70 1.87 -8.44
N ASP A 115 13.49 0.82 -8.55
CA ASP A 115 13.34 -0.17 -9.61
C ASP A 115 11.96 -0.85 -9.45
N LEU A 116 11.09 -0.67 -10.43
CA LEU A 116 9.67 -1.04 -10.37
C LEU A 116 9.42 -2.49 -10.78
N THR A 117 10.43 -3.36 -10.67
CA THR A 117 10.25 -4.77 -10.97
C THR A 117 9.29 -5.39 -9.95
N PRO A 118 8.19 -6.04 -10.39
CA PRO A 118 7.37 -6.84 -9.50
C PRO A 118 8.27 -7.85 -8.80
N ALA A 119 8.19 -7.96 -7.49
CA ALA A 119 8.84 -9.04 -6.76
C ALA A 119 8.34 -10.36 -7.37
N GLU A 120 9.24 -11.12 -7.99
CA GLU A 120 8.92 -12.41 -8.59
C GLU A 120 8.16 -13.25 -7.55
N ASP A 121 6.97 -13.70 -7.96
CA ASP A 121 6.16 -14.65 -7.20
C ASP A 121 7.05 -15.85 -6.89
N THR A 122 7.53 -15.93 -5.65
CA THR A 122 8.22 -17.11 -5.17
C THR A 122 7.13 -18.15 -4.97
N GLU A 123 6.91 -18.95 -6.01
CA GLU A 123 6.14 -20.18 -5.98
C GLU A 123 6.68 -21.00 -4.80
N HIS A 124 5.96 -20.99 -3.68
CA HIS A 124 6.22 -21.92 -2.59
C HIS A 124 5.77 -23.30 -3.06
N GLU A 125 6.67 -24.01 -3.73
CA GLU A 125 6.56 -25.44 -4.01
C GLU A 125 6.58 -26.18 -2.65
N THR A 126 5.39 -26.46 -2.12
CA THR A 126 5.21 -27.39 -1.01
C THR A 126 5.65 -28.78 -1.46
N LYS A 127 6.92 -29.11 -1.19
CA LYS A 127 7.44 -30.47 -1.29
C LYS A 127 6.81 -31.29 -0.16
N HIS A 128 5.82 -32.10 -0.51
CA HIS A 128 5.36 -33.19 0.35
C HIS A 128 6.44 -34.28 0.37
N GLU A 129 7.14 -34.43 1.50
CA GLU A 129 7.88 -35.65 1.79
C GLU A 129 6.90 -36.76 2.22
N PRO A 130 6.97 -37.97 1.62
CA PRO A 130 6.18 -39.10 2.09
C PRO A 130 6.79 -39.64 3.39
N ILE A 131 5.95 -39.76 4.42
CA ILE A 131 6.28 -40.45 5.67
C ILE A 131 6.46 -41.93 5.33
N GLY A 132 7.67 -42.45 5.57
CA GLY A 132 8.01 -43.85 5.36
C GLY A 132 7.18 -44.80 6.22
N VAL A 133 6.88 -45.97 5.67
CA VAL A 133 6.39 -47.17 6.34
C VAL A 133 7.47 -48.24 6.27
#